data_AF-A0A6A5ZUE2-F1
#
_entry.id   AF-A0A6A5ZUE2-F1
#
_cell.length_a   1.000
_cell.length_b   1.000
_cell.length_c   1.000
_cell.angle_alpha   90.00
_cell.angle_beta   90.00
_cell.angle_gamma   90.00
#
_symmetry.space_group_name_H-M   'P 1'
#
loop_
_entity.id
_entity.type
_entity.pdbx_description
1 polymer ?
#
loop_
_entity_poly.entity_id
_entity_poly.type
_entity_poly.pdbx_seq_one_letter_code
_entity_poly.pdbx_strand_id
1 'polypeptide(L)'
;MSSSSLFNDPTFSDITIHQIYKGETRKYAAHKAILSMRSDYFKRAFTGNFKEATAREIELEGDDPEQFETMLKYIYRTDDKAQVILTAERAHGPKKTAVPSPLTGSDEAAVKTFRDCIRLYRLADYYQVHGLKIIAIDTFRAVMGPDTIYKTINDIQTCEELAISHLLYRSRGRTLC
;
A
#
# COMPACT_ATOMS: atom_id res chain seq x y z
N MET A 1 -24.35 -3.65 -2.41
CA MET A 1 -23.66 -2.81 -3.43
C MET A 1 -22.20 -2.72 -3.04
N SER A 2 -21.28 -3.01 -3.95
CA SER A 2 -19.85 -2.92 -3.64
C SER A 2 -19.43 -1.45 -3.61
N SER A 3 -18.69 -1.00 -2.59
CA SER A 3 -18.08 0.33 -2.55
C SER A 3 -17.09 0.58 -3.71
N SER A 4 -16.74 -0.44 -4.50
CA SER A 4 -15.79 -0.33 -5.61
C SER A 4 -16.24 0.66 -6.68
N SER A 5 -17.55 0.85 -6.86
CA SER A 5 -18.08 1.85 -7.81
C SER A 5 -17.88 3.30 -7.36
N LEU A 6 -17.51 3.53 -6.10
CA LEU A 6 -17.23 4.86 -5.53
C LEU A 6 -15.74 5.23 -5.62
N PHE A 7 -14.89 4.36 -6.16
CA PHE A 7 -13.48 4.67 -6.31
C PHE A 7 -13.28 5.84 -7.27
N ASN A 8 -12.63 6.91 -6.78
CA ASN A 8 -12.42 8.14 -7.52
C ASN A 8 -13.70 8.76 -8.09
N ASP A 9 -14.85 8.51 -7.45
CA ASP A 9 -16.13 9.09 -7.81
C ASP A 9 -16.38 10.35 -6.97
N PRO A 10 -16.74 11.49 -7.59
CA PRO A 10 -16.97 12.73 -6.86
C PRO A 10 -18.31 12.74 -6.09
N THR A 11 -19.24 11.83 -6.38
CA THR A 11 -20.56 11.81 -5.75
C THR A 11 -20.43 11.48 -4.27
N PHE A 12 -20.86 12.38 -3.39
CA PHE A 12 -20.70 12.27 -1.94
C PHE A 12 -19.24 12.26 -1.44
N SER A 13 -18.28 12.59 -2.30
CA SER A 13 -16.90 12.80 -1.86
C SER A 13 -16.81 14.01 -0.92
N ASP A 14 -16.04 13.86 0.14
CA ASP A 14 -15.86 14.85 1.22
C ASP A 14 -14.38 15.15 1.48
N ILE A 15 -13.48 14.55 0.69
CA ILE A 15 -12.04 14.75 0.72
C ILE A 15 -11.44 14.55 -0.68
N THR A 16 -10.50 15.41 -1.06
CA THR A 16 -9.62 15.20 -2.22
C THR A 16 -8.23 14.81 -1.73
N ILE A 17 -7.71 13.67 -2.20
CA ILE A 17 -6.35 13.24 -1.91
C ILE A 17 -5.43 13.77 -3.01
N HIS A 18 -4.39 14.48 -2.62
CA HIS A 18 -3.32 14.99 -3.48
C HIS A 18 -2.09 14.12 -3.23
N GLN A 19 -1.94 13.06 -4.03
CA GLN A 19 -0.78 12.17 -3.96
C GLN A 19 0.37 12.78 -4.76
N ILE A 20 1.48 13.08 -4.10
CA ILE A 20 2.62 13.79 -4.68
C ILE A 20 3.81 12.83 -4.74
N TYR A 21 4.35 12.63 -5.93
CA TYR A 21 5.53 11.80 -6.15
C TYR A 21 6.45 12.45 -7.17
N LYS A 22 7.69 12.74 -6.76
CA LYS A 22 8.73 13.36 -7.62
C LYS A 22 8.27 14.66 -8.31
N GLY A 23 7.46 15.46 -7.61
CA GLY A 23 6.95 16.75 -8.11
C GLY A 23 5.69 16.63 -8.99
N GLU A 24 5.22 15.41 -9.28
CA GLU A 24 3.94 15.18 -9.94
C GLU A 24 2.83 14.95 -8.91
N THR A 25 1.64 15.48 -9.17
CA THR A 25 0.48 15.31 -8.28
C THR A 25 -0.65 14.56 -8.98
N ARG A 26 -1.11 13.45 -8.39
CA ARG A 26 -2.35 12.77 -8.77
C ARG A 26 -3.44 13.10 -7.76
N LYS A 27 -4.65 13.40 -8.26
CA LYS A 27 -5.80 13.76 -7.43
C LYS A 27 -6.83 12.62 -7.43
N TYR A 28 -7.38 12.33 -6.25
CA TYR A 28 -8.45 11.36 -6.08
C TYR A 28 -9.61 11.97 -5.30
N ALA A 29 -10.81 11.94 -5.87
CA ALA A 29 -12.04 12.18 -5.11
C ALA A 29 -12.29 10.97 -4.20
N ALA A 30 -12.47 11.21 -2.90
CA ALA A 30 -12.56 10.14 -1.92
C ALA A 30 -13.56 10.44 -0.80
N HIS A 31 -13.81 9.41 0.01
CA HIS A 31 -14.84 9.37 1.03
C HIS A 31 -14.18 9.07 2.39
N LYS A 32 -14.18 10.05 3.30
CA LYS A 32 -13.57 9.92 4.64
C LYS A 32 -14.11 8.72 5.39
N ALA A 33 -15.40 8.41 5.25
CA ALA A 33 -16.03 7.25 5.90
C ALA A 33 -15.43 5.91 5.43
N ILE A 34 -15.25 5.73 4.12
CA ILE A 34 -14.69 4.49 3.55
C ILE A 34 -13.20 4.36 3.94
N LEU A 35 -12.44 5.45 3.80
CA LEU A 35 -11.03 5.49 4.18
C LEU A 35 -10.84 5.15 5.65
N SER A 36 -11.59 5.80 6.55
CA SER A 36 -11.48 5.62 8.01
C SER A 36 -11.91 4.23 8.47
N MET A 37 -12.82 3.58 7.76
CA MET A 37 -13.26 2.23 8.07
C MET A 37 -12.17 1.18 7.79
N ARG A 38 -11.29 1.45 6.83
CA ARG A 38 -10.31 0.49 6.31
C ARG A 38 -8.86 0.85 6.63
N SER A 39 -8.62 2.03 7.20
CA SER A 39 -7.31 2.57 7.53
C SER A 39 -7.36 3.38 8.82
N ASP A 40 -6.62 2.91 9.83
CA ASP A 40 -6.47 3.64 11.09
C ASP A 40 -5.66 4.93 10.92
N TYR A 41 -4.79 5.01 9.91
CA TYR A 41 -4.10 6.24 9.52
C TYR A 41 -5.12 7.31 9.14
N PHE A 42 -6.00 7.03 8.17
CA PHE A 42 -6.99 7.99 7.70
C PHE A 42 -8.01 8.32 8.78
N LYS A 43 -8.43 7.33 9.58
CA LYS A 43 -9.29 7.57 10.73
C LYS A 43 -8.70 8.62 11.67
N ARG A 44 -7.43 8.46 12.09
CA ARG A 44 -6.77 9.45 12.95
C ARG A 44 -6.56 10.80 12.26
N ALA A 45 -6.22 10.81 10.97
CA ALA A 45 -6.07 12.06 10.22
C ALA A 45 -7.38 12.85 10.16
N PHE A 46 -8.53 12.18 10.02
CA PHE A 46 -9.83 12.84 9.87
C PHE A 46 -10.58 13.08 11.18
N THR A 47 -10.27 12.36 12.27
CA THR A 47 -10.93 12.54 13.58
C THR A 47 -10.03 13.20 14.63
N GLY A 48 -8.76 13.44 14.31
CA GLY A 48 -7.83 14.11 15.21
C GLY A 48 -8.02 15.62 15.27
N ASN A 49 -7.16 16.30 16.04
CA ASN A 49 -7.12 17.77 16.11
C ASN A 49 -6.22 18.38 15.01
N PHE A 50 -5.96 17.64 13.93
CA PHE A 50 -5.12 18.11 12.83
C PHE A 50 -5.94 18.88 11.80
N LYS A 51 -5.29 19.67 10.94
CA LYS A 51 -5.98 20.53 9.96
C LYS A 51 -6.83 19.71 8.99
N GLU A 52 -6.38 18.49 8.72
CA GLU A 52 -6.97 17.47 7.84
C GLU A 52 -8.36 17.02 8.32
N ALA A 53 -8.64 17.11 9.62
CA ALA A 53 -9.95 16.76 10.17
C ALA A 53 -11.06 17.65 9.59
N THR A 54 -10.80 18.96 9.51
CA THR A 54 -11.73 19.95 8.94
C THR A 54 -11.48 20.24 7.46
N ALA A 55 -10.31 19.89 6.93
CA ALA A 55 -9.98 20.15 5.53
C ALA A 55 -10.76 19.25 4.56
N ARG A 56 -10.94 19.77 3.34
CA ARG A 56 -11.47 19.04 2.19
C ARG A 56 -10.39 18.54 1.25
N GLU A 57 -9.12 18.74 1.61
CA GLU A 57 -7.95 18.29 0.87
C GLU A 57 -6.94 17.68 1.85
N ILE A 58 -6.19 16.67 1.39
CA ILE A 58 -5.06 16.08 2.11
C ILE A 58 -3.92 15.83 1.12
N GLU A 59 -2.71 16.22 1.50
CA GLU A 59 -1.49 16.00 0.71
C GLU A 59 -0.73 14.80 1.26
N LEU A 60 -0.35 13.88 0.39
CA LEU A 60 0.39 12.66 0.73
C LEU A 60 1.60 12.55 -0.18
N GLU A 61 2.80 12.65 0.39
CA GLU A 61 4.05 12.70 -0.37
C GLU A 61 4.86 11.40 -0.31
N GLY A 62 5.56 11.09 -1.40
CA GLY A 62 6.69 10.15 -1.40
C GLY A 62 6.37 8.71 -1.78
N ASP A 63 5.09 8.35 -1.85
CA ASP A 63 4.68 7.00 -2.24
C ASP A 63 4.61 6.84 -3.76
N ASP A 64 4.99 5.66 -4.25
CA ASP A 64 4.86 5.32 -5.67
C ASP A 64 3.37 5.37 -6.09
N PRO A 65 3.01 6.11 -7.17
CA PRO A 65 1.61 6.31 -7.55
C PRO A 65 0.84 5.03 -7.87
N GLU A 66 1.49 4.02 -8.48
CA GLU A 66 0.82 2.77 -8.84
C GLU A 66 0.52 1.93 -7.60
N GLN A 67 1.45 1.91 -6.65
CA GLN A 67 1.28 1.23 -5.36
C GLN A 67 0.21 1.93 -4.51
N PHE A 68 0.25 3.25 -4.44
CA PHE A 68 -0.77 4.04 -3.73
C PHE A 68 -2.17 3.80 -4.29
N GLU A 69 -2.31 3.84 -5.61
CA GLU A 69 -3.58 3.58 -6.27
C GLU A 69 -4.08 2.14 -6.02
N THR A 70 -3.17 1.16 -6.01
CA THR A 70 -3.49 -0.24 -5.69
C THR A 70 -4.04 -0.38 -4.27
N MET A 71 -3.39 0.25 -3.28
CA MET A 71 -3.89 0.30 -1.91
C MET A 71 -5.24 1.00 -1.83
N LEU A 72 -5.39 2.15 -2.50
CA LEU A 72 -6.63 2.91 -2.48
C LEU A 72 -7.78 2.11 -3.09
N LYS A 73 -7.56 1.42 -4.22
CA LYS A 73 -8.52 0.48 -4.80
C LYS A 73 -8.89 -0.63 -3.83
N TYR A 74 -7.92 -1.19 -3.10
CA TYR A 74 -8.18 -2.21 -2.08
C TYR A 74 -9.12 -1.67 -0.98
N ILE A 75 -8.90 -0.46 -0.49
CA ILE A 75 -9.78 0.17 0.51
C ILE A 75 -11.23 0.24 0.03
N TYR A 76 -11.46 0.50 -1.26
CA TYR A 76 -12.80 0.58 -1.85
C TYR A 76 -13.39 -0.78 -2.25
N ARG A 77 -12.65 -1.88 -2.18
CA ARG A 77 -13.20 -3.22 -2.43
C ARG A 77 -14.02 -3.70 -1.24
N THR A 78 -15.07 -4.47 -1.51
CA THR A 78 -15.89 -5.13 -0.48
C THR A 78 -15.54 -6.59 -0.30
N ASP A 79 -14.75 -7.15 -1.22
CA ASP A 79 -14.25 -8.51 -1.16
C ASP A 79 -12.83 -8.53 -0.58
N ASP A 80 -12.68 -9.08 0.63
CA ASP A 80 -11.37 -9.33 1.25
C ASP A 80 -10.55 -10.40 0.50
N LYS A 81 -11.13 -11.01 -0.54
CA LYS A 81 -10.43 -11.84 -1.53
C LYS A 81 -9.72 -10.95 -2.55
N ALA A 82 -8.81 -10.09 -2.10
CA ALA A 82 -7.87 -9.51 -3.04
C ALA A 82 -6.90 -10.62 -3.45
N GLN A 83 -7.14 -11.22 -4.61
CA GLN A 83 -6.03 -11.58 -5.46
C GLN A 83 -5.34 -10.25 -5.76
N VAL A 84 -4.35 -9.86 -4.96
CA VAL A 84 -3.52 -8.69 -5.29
C VAL A 84 -2.75 -9.12 -6.52
N ILE A 85 -3.27 -8.69 -7.66
CA ILE A 85 -2.63 -8.84 -8.94
C ILE A 85 -1.40 -7.93 -8.89
N LEU A 86 -0.27 -8.44 -8.39
CA LEU A 86 1.05 -7.83 -8.59
C LEU A 86 1.53 -7.99 -10.05
N THR A 87 0.72 -8.62 -10.91
CA THR A 87 0.99 -8.76 -12.33
C THR A 87 0.32 -7.63 -13.10
N ALA A 88 1.11 -6.65 -13.51
CA ALA A 88 0.77 -5.67 -14.53
C ALA A 88 -0.23 -6.24 -15.56
N GLU A 89 -1.48 -5.79 -15.53
CA GLU A 89 -2.45 -6.12 -16.57
C GLU A 89 -2.09 -5.32 -17.83
N ARG A 90 -1.21 -5.90 -18.65
CA ARG A 90 -1.29 -5.71 -20.09
C ARG A 90 -1.75 -7.03 -20.73
N ALA A 91 -2.85 -6.90 -21.46
CA ALA A 91 -3.48 -7.82 -22.40
C ALA A 91 -4.54 -8.80 -21.84
N HIS A 92 -5.80 -8.42 -22.09
CA HIS A 92 -6.91 -9.27 -22.55
C HIS A 92 -7.12 -10.65 -21.86
N GLY A 93 -8.12 -10.68 -20.98
CA GLY A 93 -9.02 -11.83 -20.82
C GLY A 93 -9.00 -12.51 -19.45
N PRO A 94 -10.14 -13.04 -18.98
CA PRO A 94 -10.26 -13.63 -17.65
C PRO A 94 -9.62 -15.03 -17.66
N LYS A 95 -8.36 -15.14 -17.22
CA LYS A 95 -7.77 -16.45 -16.89
C LYS A 95 -7.94 -16.75 -15.41
N LYS A 96 -8.85 -17.69 -15.15
CA LYS A 96 -8.99 -18.39 -13.88
C LYS A 96 -7.69 -19.15 -13.57
N THR A 97 -7.30 -19.10 -12.28
CA THR A 97 -6.42 -20.04 -11.57
C THR A 97 -5.02 -20.30 -12.16
N ALA A 98 -4.01 -19.61 -11.62
CA ALA A 98 -2.70 -20.18 -11.33
C ALA A 98 -1.93 -19.22 -10.41
N VAL A 99 -1.78 -19.58 -9.14
CA VAL A 99 -0.72 -19.03 -8.29
C VAL A 99 0.60 -19.44 -8.97
N PRO A 100 1.58 -18.54 -9.19
CA PRO A 100 2.85 -18.95 -9.75
C PRO A 100 3.50 -19.98 -8.83
N SER A 101 3.92 -21.11 -9.41
CA SER A 101 4.65 -22.19 -8.74
C SER A 101 5.92 -21.65 -8.04
N PRO A 102 6.45 -22.34 -7.01
CA PRO A 102 7.67 -21.92 -6.31
C PRO A 102 8.83 -21.67 -7.29
N LEU A 103 9.39 -20.46 -7.26
CA LEU A 103 10.33 -19.99 -8.27
C LEU A 103 11.74 -20.53 -8.00
N THR A 104 12.30 -21.27 -8.95
CA THR A 104 13.71 -21.62 -8.99
C THR A 104 14.51 -20.38 -9.38
N GLY A 105 15.40 -19.91 -8.49
CA GLY A 105 16.04 -18.61 -8.58
C GLY A 105 16.85 -18.33 -9.86
N SER A 106 16.24 -17.62 -10.79
CA SER A 106 16.90 -16.72 -11.77
C SER A 106 15.92 -15.77 -12.49
N ASP A 107 14.63 -15.79 -12.15
CA ASP A 107 13.61 -15.03 -12.87
C ASP A 107 13.53 -13.57 -12.40
N GLU A 108 13.84 -12.63 -13.30
CA GLU A 108 13.65 -11.19 -13.11
C GLU A 108 12.21 -10.85 -12.69
N ALA A 109 11.23 -11.61 -13.21
CA ALA A 109 9.83 -11.51 -12.83
C ALA A 109 9.58 -11.88 -11.35
N ALA A 110 10.29 -12.88 -10.82
CA ALA A 110 10.21 -13.28 -9.41
C ALA A 110 10.73 -12.17 -8.50
N VAL A 111 11.91 -11.64 -8.83
CA VAL A 111 12.55 -10.55 -8.09
C VAL A 111 11.72 -9.26 -8.13
N LYS A 112 11.10 -8.96 -9.28
CA LYS A 112 10.16 -7.85 -9.41
C LYS A 112 8.94 -8.04 -8.52
N THR A 113 8.30 -9.22 -8.59
CA THR A 113 7.13 -9.55 -7.77
C THR A 113 7.45 -9.44 -6.29
N PHE A 114 8.60 -9.95 -5.86
CA PHE A 114 9.10 -9.84 -4.50
C PHE A 114 9.30 -8.38 -4.05
N ARG A 115 9.92 -7.54 -4.89
CA ARG A 115 10.10 -6.12 -4.62
C ARG A 115 8.75 -5.41 -4.48
N ASP A 116 7.80 -5.73 -5.36
CA ASP A 116 6.47 -5.13 -5.34
C ASP A 116 5.69 -5.57 -4.08
N CYS A 117 5.81 -6.84 -3.64
CA CYS A 117 5.26 -7.31 -2.37
C CYS A 117 5.78 -6.48 -1.18
N ILE A 118 7.09 -6.26 -1.10
CA ILE A 118 7.70 -5.50 0.01
C ILE A 118 7.20 -4.05 0.00
N ARG A 119 7.14 -3.43 -1.18
CA ARG A 119 6.65 -2.05 -1.33
C ARG A 119 5.19 -1.95 -0.88
N LEU A 120 4.34 -2.88 -1.31
CA LEU A 120 2.95 -2.91 -0.93
C LEU A 120 2.77 -3.18 0.57
N TYR A 121 3.57 -4.08 1.16
CA TYR A 121 3.56 -4.34 2.60
C TYR A 121 3.89 -3.07 3.40
N ARG A 122 4.98 -2.38 3.04
CA ARG A 122 5.39 -1.13 3.70
C ARG A 122 4.32 -0.04 3.58
N LEU A 123 3.73 0.09 2.40
CA LEU A 123 2.64 1.03 2.16
C LEU A 123 1.41 0.69 3.01
N ALA A 124 1.01 -0.58 3.03
CA ALA A 124 -0.12 -1.06 3.82
C ALA A 124 0.12 -0.87 5.33
N ASP A 125 1.35 -1.06 5.80
CA ASP A 125 1.73 -0.81 7.19
C ASP A 125 1.68 0.68 7.55
N TYR A 126 2.25 1.54 6.69
CA TYR A 126 2.25 2.98 6.87
C TYR A 126 0.83 3.56 6.95
N TYR A 127 -0.02 3.20 6.00
CA TYR A 127 -1.44 3.60 5.98
C TYR A 127 -2.33 2.74 6.88
N GLN A 128 -1.76 1.76 7.58
CA GLN A 128 -2.45 0.89 8.54
C GLN A 128 -3.70 0.23 7.96
N VAL A 129 -3.56 -0.28 6.74
CA VAL A 129 -4.59 -1.05 6.02
C VAL A 129 -4.38 -2.54 6.34
N HIS A 130 -4.91 -2.96 7.49
CA HIS A 130 -4.60 -4.27 8.09
C HIS A 130 -4.87 -5.45 7.15
N GLY A 131 -6.01 -5.44 6.46
CA GLY A 131 -6.36 -6.50 5.51
C GLY A 131 -5.37 -6.60 4.34
N LEU A 132 -4.88 -5.47 3.83
CA LEU A 132 -3.89 -5.45 2.74
C LEU A 132 -2.53 -5.96 3.21
N LYS A 133 -2.14 -5.66 4.46
CA LYS A 133 -0.92 -6.17 5.08
C LYS A 133 -0.92 -7.70 5.16
N ILE A 134 -2.03 -8.30 5.57
CA ILE A 134 -2.19 -9.76 5.61
C ILE A 134 -2.03 -10.35 4.21
N ILE A 135 -2.68 -9.76 3.20
CA ILE A 135 -2.61 -10.26 1.82
C ILE A 135 -1.22 -10.13 1.22
N ALA A 136 -0.48 -9.05 1.52
CA ALA A 136 0.91 -8.90 1.10
C ALA A 136 1.80 -10.00 1.71
N ILE A 137 1.60 -10.35 2.98
CA ILE A 137 2.31 -11.45 3.65
C ILE A 137 1.95 -12.80 3.01
N ASP A 138 0.67 -13.07 2.78
CA ASP A 138 0.26 -14.36 2.20
C ASP A 138 0.77 -14.52 0.75
N THR A 139 0.78 -13.43 -0.02
CA THR A 139 1.39 -13.39 -1.36
C THR A 139 2.89 -13.67 -1.27
N PHE A 140 3.58 -13.04 -0.32
CA PHE A 140 5.01 -13.28 -0.08
C PHE A 140 5.31 -14.75 0.25
N ARG A 141 4.51 -15.36 1.12
CA ARG A 141 4.63 -16.78 1.49
C ARG A 141 4.43 -17.69 0.28
N ALA A 142 3.45 -17.39 -0.56
CA ALA A 142 3.17 -18.17 -1.77
C ALA A 142 4.31 -18.09 -2.80
N VAL A 143 4.96 -16.94 -2.95
CA VAL A 143 6.04 -16.72 -3.92
C VAL A 143 7.37 -17.36 -3.47
N MET A 144 7.68 -17.33 -2.17
CA MET A 144 9.02 -17.65 -1.66
C MET A 144 9.18 -19.11 -1.17
N GLY A 145 8.08 -19.85 -0.97
CA GLY A 145 8.11 -21.19 -0.37
C GLY A 145 8.45 -21.17 1.13
N PRO A 146 8.11 -22.24 1.89
CA PRO A 146 8.20 -22.27 3.36
C PRO A 146 9.60 -21.98 3.94
N ASP A 147 10.66 -22.42 3.25
CA ASP A 147 12.04 -22.39 3.79
C ASP A 147 12.76 -21.04 3.61
N THR A 148 12.41 -20.28 2.57
CA THR A 148 13.04 -18.97 2.30
C THR A 148 12.49 -17.87 3.21
N ILE A 149 11.27 -18.06 3.73
CA ILE A 149 10.54 -17.09 4.55
C ILE A 149 11.28 -16.76 5.85
N TYR A 150 11.86 -17.75 6.55
CA TYR A 150 12.57 -17.50 7.82
C TYR A 150 13.81 -16.63 7.64
N LYS A 151 14.52 -16.81 6.52
CA LYS A 151 15.72 -16.03 6.22
C LYS A 151 15.36 -14.61 5.79
N THR A 152 14.36 -14.47 4.93
CA THR A 152 13.97 -13.17 4.39
C THR A 152 13.14 -12.33 5.35
N ILE A 153 12.34 -12.91 6.26
CA ILE A 153 11.69 -12.17 7.35
C ILE A 153 12.75 -11.60 8.30
N ASN A 154 13.75 -12.39 8.67
CA ASN A 154 14.89 -11.87 9.43
C ASN A 154 15.61 -10.77 8.66
N ASP A 155 15.84 -10.92 7.35
CA ASP A 155 16.48 -9.86 6.55
C ASP A 155 15.61 -8.60 6.40
N ILE A 156 14.28 -8.74 6.34
CA ILE A 156 13.33 -7.60 6.29
C ILE A 156 13.27 -6.90 7.65
N GLN A 157 13.20 -7.63 8.76
CA GLN A 157 13.28 -7.06 10.11
C GLN A 157 14.64 -6.38 10.33
N THR A 158 15.74 -7.00 9.89
CA THR A 158 17.08 -6.41 9.93
C THR A 158 17.17 -5.15 9.06
N CYS A 159 16.51 -5.15 7.89
CA CYS A 159 16.42 -3.98 7.00
C CYS A 159 15.50 -2.88 7.56
N GLU A 160 14.44 -3.21 8.29
CA GLU A 160 13.60 -2.27 9.03
C GLU A 160 14.39 -1.65 10.19
N GLU A 161 15.14 -2.44 10.95
CA GLU A 161 16.04 -1.95 12.01
C GLU A 161 17.15 -1.04 11.47
N LEU A 162 17.75 -1.40 10.32
CA LEU A 162 18.74 -0.55 9.64
C LEU A 162 18.12 0.74 9.09
N ALA A 163 16.91 0.68 8.54
CA ALA A 163 16.19 1.87 8.05
C ALA A 163 15.75 2.79 9.19
N ILE A 164 15.28 2.24 10.30
CA ILE A 164 14.93 2.96 11.53
C ILE A 164 16.18 3.60 12.13
N SER A 165 17.31 2.89 12.18
CA SER A 165 18.61 3.43 12.61
C SER A 165 19.06 4.61 11.74
N HIS A 166 18.92 4.51 10.41
CA HIS A 166 19.26 5.60 9.48
C HIS A 166 18.31 6.81 9.59
N LEU A 167 17.03 6.59 9.87
CA LEU A 167 16.03 7.66 10.09
C LEU A 167 16.21 8.36 11.44
N LEU A 168 16.54 7.61 12.50
CA LEU A 168 16.87 8.14 13.83
C LEU A 168 18.23 8.86 13.85
N TYR A 169 19.19 8.46 13.02
CA TYR A 169 20.44 9.21 12.81
C TYR A 169 20.18 10.54 12.10
N ARG A 170 19.27 10.57 11.11
CA ARG A 170 18.92 11.77 10.33
C ARG A 170 18.06 12.77 11.11
N SER A 171 17.35 12.34 12.16
CA SER A 171 16.58 13.23 13.06
C SER A 171 17.46 13.93 14.10
N ARG A 172 18.64 13.39 14.44
CA ARG A 172 19.61 14.06 15.33
C ARG A 172 20.46 15.13 14.64
N GLY A 173 20.38 15.26 13.31
CA GLY A 173 21.11 16.26 12.51
C GLY A 173 20.30 17.50 12.12
N ARG A 174 19.05 17.63 12.55
CA ARG A 174 18.23 18.85 12.36
C ARG A 174 17.79 19.40 13.70
N THR A 175 18.73 20.01 14.40
CA THR A 175 18.41 21.09 15.35
C THR A 175 17.65 22.18 14.60
N LEU A 176 16.38 22.36 14.99
CA LEU A 176 15.58 23.52 14.69
C LEU A 176 16.24 24.74 15.36
N CYS A 177 16.82 25.61 14.54
CA CYS A 177 16.85 27.05 14.76
C CYS A 177 15.85 27.67 13.77
#